data_AF-A0A7K2YHZ5-F1
#
_entry.id   AF-A0A7K2YHZ5-F1
#
_cell.length_a   1.000
_cell.length_b   1.000
_cell.length_c   1.000
_cell.angle_alpha   90.00
_cell.angle_beta   90.00
_cell.angle_gamma   90.00
#
_symmetry.space_group_name_H-M   'P 1'
#
loop_
_entity.id
_entity.type
_entity.pdbx_description
1 polymer ?
#
loop_
_entity_poly.entity_id
_entity_poly.type
_entity_poly.pdbx_seq_one_letter_code
_entity_poly.pdbx_strand_id
1 'polypeptide(L)'
;MAHIDLTRHDLVLSARRRLSAGGVVVHGPVGIGKTFVLRALVDTAAERGEPILRIEPAATERELAFSSLADLLDPLADEAIGVLPPPQRSAVRVVLRREPPGPDGPDALALRLGVLAMLRALSARGPA
;
A
#
# COMPACT_ATOMS: atom_id res chain seq x y z
N MET A 1 -4.53 -36.28 -8.43
CA MET A 1 -4.14 -34.87 -8.15
C MET A 1 -5.16 -34.01 -8.88
N ALA A 2 -6.16 -33.48 -8.16
CA ALA A 2 -7.31 -32.82 -8.80
C ALA A 2 -6.85 -31.48 -9.40
N HIS A 3 -6.86 -31.40 -10.74
CA HIS A 3 -6.80 -30.13 -11.45
C HIS A 3 -8.10 -29.37 -11.13
N ILE A 4 -8.04 -28.44 -10.19
CA ILE A 4 -9.14 -27.50 -9.99
C ILE A 4 -8.96 -26.43 -11.07
N ASP A 5 -9.79 -26.49 -12.11
CA ASP A 5 -9.94 -25.40 -13.06
C ASP A 5 -10.63 -24.22 -12.36
N LEU A 6 -9.86 -23.43 -11.63
CA LEU A 6 -10.30 -22.17 -11.06
C LEU A 6 -10.50 -21.16 -12.18
N THR A 7 -11.72 -20.66 -12.34
CA THR A 7 -11.96 -19.53 -13.24
C THR A 7 -11.34 -18.25 -12.67
N ARG A 8 -11.15 -17.23 -13.50
CA ARG A 8 -10.73 -15.88 -13.03
C ARG A 8 -11.69 -15.34 -11.97
N HIS A 9 -12.98 -15.60 -12.14
CA HIS A 9 -14.01 -15.18 -11.20
C HIS A 9 -13.85 -15.86 -9.83
N ASP A 10 -13.59 -17.18 -9.81
CA ASP A 10 -13.37 -17.92 -8.56
C ASP A 10 -12.14 -17.44 -7.80
N LEU A 11 -11.09 -17.07 -8.54
CA LEU A 11 -9.86 -16.51 -7.95
C LEU A 11 -10.11 -15.16 -7.29
N VAL A 12 -10.84 -14.26 -7.96
CA VAL A 12 -11.22 -12.95 -7.39
C VAL A 12 -12.09 -13.13 -6.15
N LEU A 13 -13.08 -14.02 -6.19
CA LEU A 13 -13.93 -14.32 -5.03
C LEU A 13 -13.13 -14.89 -3.86
N SER A 14 -12.18 -15.79 -4.13
CA SER A 14 -11.30 -16.37 -3.12
C SER A 14 -10.41 -15.30 -2.48
N ALA A 15 -9.81 -14.43 -3.29
CA ALA A 15 -8.98 -13.34 -2.80
C ALA A 15 -9.78 -12.34 -1.96
N ARG A 16 -11.00 -12.00 -2.39
CA ARG A 16 -11.91 -11.11 -1.64
C ARG A 16 -12.26 -11.67 -0.26
N ARG A 17 -12.58 -12.96 -0.16
CA ARG A 17 -12.87 -13.61 1.13
C ARG A 17 -11.67 -13.58 2.09
N ARG A 18 -10.45 -13.75 1.57
CA ARG A 18 -9.24 -13.64 2.39
C ARG A 18 -8.98 -12.20 2.83
N LEU A 19 -9.21 -11.25 1.94
CA LEU A 19 -9.04 -9.82 2.23
C LEU A 19 -9.98 -9.35 3.34
N SER A 20 -11.23 -9.82 3.38
CA SER A 20 -12.15 -9.51 4.49
C SER A 20 -11.71 -10.03 5.86
N ALA A 21 -10.74 -10.96 5.91
CA ALA A 21 -10.16 -11.48 7.15
C ALA A 21 -8.77 -10.88 7.47
N GLY A 22 -8.29 -9.92 6.66
CA GLY A 22 -6.99 -9.27 6.86
C GLY A 22 -6.32 -8.92 5.54
N GLY A 23 -5.53 -9.84 4.98
CA GLY A 23 -4.71 -9.58 3.80
C GLY A 23 -4.62 -10.77 2.85
N VAL A 24 -4.24 -10.49 1.61
CA VAL A 24 -4.05 -11.52 0.58
C VAL A 24 -2.79 -11.24 -0.23
N VAL A 25 -2.03 -12.30 -0.52
CA VAL A 25 -0.88 -12.26 -1.43
C VAL A 25 -1.22 -13.08 -2.67
N VAL A 26 -1.09 -12.47 -3.84
CA VAL A 26 -1.34 -13.11 -5.13
C VAL A 26 0.00 -13.40 -5.81
N HIS A 27 0.35 -14.66 -5.96
CA HIS A 27 1.62 -15.10 -6.57
C HIS A 27 1.38 -16.10 -7.71
N GLY A 28 2.35 -16.22 -8.62
CA GLY A 28 2.27 -17.10 -9.77
C GLY A 28 3.12 -16.63 -10.96
N PRO A 29 3.19 -17.41 -12.04
CA PRO A 29 4.01 -17.12 -13.22
C PRO A 29 3.73 -15.75 -13.85
N VAL A 30 4.68 -15.24 -14.63
CA VAL A 30 4.46 -14.05 -15.46
C VAL A 30 3.27 -14.30 -16.40
N GLY A 31 2.41 -13.30 -16.59
CA GLY A 31 1.25 -13.41 -17.48
C GLY A 31 0.03 -14.15 -16.91
N ILE A 32 0.09 -14.79 -15.74
CA ILE A 32 -1.04 -15.55 -15.16
C ILE A 32 -2.24 -14.67 -14.73
N GLY A 33 -2.15 -13.34 -14.83
CA GLY A 33 -3.23 -12.43 -14.48
C GLY A 33 -3.26 -11.92 -13.04
N LYS A 34 -2.13 -11.94 -12.32
CA LYS A 34 -2.03 -11.39 -10.94
C LYS A 34 -2.55 -9.94 -10.85
N THR A 35 -2.13 -9.09 -11.79
CA THR A 35 -2.57 -7.70 -11.90
C THR A 35 -4.07 -7.60 -12.15
N PHE A 36 -4.65 -8.50 -12.95
CA PHE A 36 -6.09 -8.55 -13.18
C PHE A 36 -6.84 -8.83 -11.87
N VAL A 37 -6.39 -9.78 -11.05
CA VAL A 37 -7.00 -10.09 -9.75
C VAL A 37 -6.93 -8.88 -8.82
N LEU A 38 -5.77 -8.25 -8.69
CA LEU A 38 -5.60 -7.07 -7.82
C LEU A 38 -6.46 -5.89 -8.29
N ARG A 39 -6.55 -5.66 -9.61
CA ARG A 39 -7.44 -4.63 -10.18
C ARG A 39 -8.91 -4.91 -9.87
N ALA A 40 -9.38 -6.14 -10.09
CA ALA A 40 -10.76 -6.50 -9.79
C ALA A 40 -11.13 -6.31 -8.31
N LEU A 41 -10.19 -6.56 -7.38
CA LEU A 41 -10.40 -6.28 -5.95
C LEU A 41 -10.50 -4.78 -5.67
N VAL A 42 -9.63 -3.98 -6.27
CA VAL A 42 -9.66 -2.51 -6.17
C VAL A 42 -10.94 -1.94 -6.76
N ASP A 43 -11.35 -2.38 -7.95
CA ASP A 43 -12.55 -1.90 -8.62
C ASP A 43 -13.80 -2.23 -7.76
N THR A 44 -13.87 -3.43 -7.20
CA THR A 44 -14.96 -3.83 -6.28
C THR A 44 -15.01 -2.96 -5.02
N ALA A 45 -13.86 -2.61 -4.44
CA ALA A 45 -13.78 -1.75 -3.26
C ALA A 45 -14.18 -0.30 -3.61
N ALA A 46 -13.78 0.18 -4.80
CA ALA A 46 -14.09 1.52 -5.29
C ALA A 46 -15.60 1.67 -5.56
N GLU A 47 -16.23 0.66 -6.15
CA GLU A 47 -17.69 0.59 -6.33
C GLU A 47 -18.48 0.70 -5.01
N ARG A 48 -17.86 0.36 -3.88
CA ARG A 48 -18.44 0.45 -2.53
C ARG A 48 -18.10 1.75 -1.80
N GLY A 49 -17.33 2.65 -2.41
CA GLY A 49 -16.86 3.88 -1.75
C GLY A 49 -15.79 3.64 -0.68
N GLU A 50 -15.14 2.47 -0.66
CA GLU A 50 -14.04 2.21 0.28
C GLU A 50 -12.81 3.06 -0.10
N PRO A 51 -12.08 3.64 0.87
CA PRO A 51 -10.85 4.39 0.58
C PRO A 51 -9.75 3.44 0.12
N ILE A 52 -9.13 3.74 -1.03
CA ILE A 52 -8.11 2.88 -1.65
C ILE A 52 -6.78 3.61 -1.74
N LEU A 53 -5.75 2.93 -1.24
CA LEU A 53 -4.35 3.28 -1.46
C LEU A 53 -3.72 2.21 -2.36
N ARG A 54 -3.18 2.64 -3.51
CA ARG A 54 -2.63 1.73 -4.53
C ARG A 54 -1.24 2.19 -4.96
N ILE A 55 -0.34 1.22 -5.08
CA ILE A 55 0.99 1.40 -5.69
C ILE A 55 1.15 0.41 -6.85
N GLU A 56 1.72 0.88 -7.96
CA GLU A 56 2.08 0.05 -9.11
C GLU A 56 3.53 0.32 -9.48
N PRO A 57 4.49 -0.20 -8.70
CA PRO A 57 5.89 0.07 -8.96
C PRO A 57 6.33 -0.44 -10.33
N ALA A 58 6.99 0.42 -11.10
CA ALA A 58 7.67 0.00 -12.31
C ALA A 58 8.93 -0.82 -11.99
N ALA A 59 9.34 -1.71 -12.90
CA ALA A 59 10.54 -2.52 -12.67
C ALA A 59 11.82 -1.67 -12.50
N THR A 60 11.84 -0.48 -13.12
CA THR A 60 12.91 0.52 -13.05
C THR A 60 12.99 1.21 -11.68
N GLU A 61 11.91 1.21 -10.90
CA GLU A 61 11.87 1.86 -9.58
C GLU A 61 12.52 1.01 -8.48
N ARG A 62 12.96 -0.22 -8.79
CA ARG A 62 13.62 -1.11 -7.83
C ARG A 62 14.89 -0.49 -7.21
N GLU A 63 15.59 0.37 -7.97
CA GLU A 63 16.80 1.06 -7.53
C GLU A 63 16.49 2.40 -6.82
N LEU A 64 15.24 2.86 -6.91
CA LEU A 64 14.79 4.13 -6.33
C LEU A 64 14.16 3.86 -4.96
N ALA A 65 15.01 3.84 -3.93
CA ALA A 65 14.58 3.63 -2.56
C ALA A 65 13.42 4.56 -2.18
N PHE A 66 12.36 3.96 -1.66
CA PHE A 66 11.14 4.63 -1.19
C PHE A 66 10.32 5.39 -2.25
N SER A 67 10.63 5.29 -3.55
CA SER A 67 9.87 5.97 -4.62
C SER A 67 8.36 5.71 -4.53
N SER A 68 7.96 4.44 -4.62
CA SER A 68 6.54 4.08 -4.57
C SER A 68 5.90 4.34 -3.20
N LEU A 69 6.70 4.38 -2.12
CA LEU A 69 6.20 4.79 -0.81
C LEU A 69 5.94 6.30 -0.76
N ALA A 70 6.80 7.10 -1.39
CA ALA A 70 6.60 8.54 -1.49
C ALA A 70 5.33 8.84 -2.30
N ASP A 71 5.15 8.17 -3.44
CA ASP A 71 3.93 8.29 -4.27
C ASP A 71 2.66 7.90 -3.49
N LEU A 72 2.76 6.86 -2.65
CA LEU A 72 1.64 6.40 -1.82
C LEU A 72 1.25 7.40 -0.73
N LEU A 73 2.24 8.06 -0.13
CA LEU A 73 2.05 8.91 1.05
C LEU A 73 1.78 10.37 0.69
N ASP A 74 2.23 10.86 -0.47
CA ASP A 74 2.11 12.27 -0.84
C ASP A 74 0.67 12.80 -0.81
N PRO A 75 -0.37 12.07 -1.29
CA PRO A 75 -1.76 12.51 -1.20
C PRO A 75 -2.30 12.61 0.24
N LEU A 76 -1.62 11.98 1.20
CA LEU A 76 -2.07 11.80 2.59
C LEU A 76 -1.29 12.70 3.56
N ALA A 77 -0.28 13.39 3.03
CA ALA A 77 0.83 13.90 3.80
C ALA A 77 0.43 15.01 4.77
N ASP A 78 -0.31 16.02 4.34
CA ASP A 78 -0.37 17.27 5.11
C ASP A 78 -1.09 17.12 6.46
N GLU A 79 -2.23 16.44 6.49
CA GLU A 79 -2.97 16.20 7.73
C GLU A 79 -2.34 15.09 8.58
N ALA A 80 -1.96 13.97 7.95
CA ALA A 80 -1.50 12.79 8.68
C ALA A 80 -0.08 12.92 9.23
N ILE A 81 0.79 13.73 8.60
CA ILE A 81 2.15 14.01 9.09
C ILE A 81 2.10 14.96 10.31
N GLY A 82 1.14 15.88 10.33
CA GLY A 82 1.00 16.85 11.43
C GLY A 82 0.87 16.19 12.79
N VAL A 83 0.17 15.05 12.86
CA VAL A 83 -0.11 14.33 14.12
C VAL A 83 1.01 13.36 14.55
N LEU A 84 2.05 13.16 13.73
CA LEU A 84 3.13 12.22 14.06
C LEU A 84 4.08 12.78 15.13
N PRO A 85 4.55 11.94 16.07
CA PRO A 85 5.69 12.27 16.93
C PRO A 85 6.91 12.73 16.12
N PRO A 86 7.75 13.65 16.65
CA PRO A 86 8.81 14.29 15.86
C PRO A 86 9.75 13.34 15.09
N PRO A 87 10.25 12.22 15.67
CA PRO A 87 11.12 11.30 14.93
C PRO A 87 10.41 10.66 13.73
N GLN A 88 9.15 10.25 13.89
CA GLN A 88 8.34 9.63 12.84
C GLN A 88 8.02 10.64 11.74
N ARG A 89 7.69 11.88 12.15
CA ARG A 89 7.43 12.99 11.24
C ARG A 89 8.62 13.28 10.33
N SER A 90 9.82 13.42 10.91
CA SER A 90 11.02 13.72 10.13
C SER A 90 11.37 12.56 9.18
N ALA A 91 11.30 11.31 9.64
CA ALA A 91 11.55 10.14 8.79
C ALA A 91 10.61 10.08 7.56
N VAL A 92 9.32 10.38 7.74
CA VAL A 92 8.36 10.47 6.62
C VAL A 92 8.69 11.66 5.70
N ARG A 93 9.03 12.84 6.24
CA ARG A 93 9.37 14.02 5.42
C ARG A 93 10.64 13.83 4.61
N VAL A 94 11.62 13.08 5.11
CA VAL A 94 12.81 12.68 4.35
C VAL A 94 12.44 11.80 3.16
N VAL A 95 11.59 10.79 3.36
CA VAL A 95 11.11 9.91 2.27
C VAL A 95 10.32 10.71 1.22
N LEU A 96 9.48 11.65 1.65
CA LEU A 96 8.72 12.54 0.77
C LEU A 96 9.57 13.65 0.12
N ARG A 97 10.90 13.65 0.29
CA ARG A 97 11.82 14.68 -0.21
C ARG A 97 11.48 16.10 0.26
N ARG A 98 10.76 16.24 1.38
CA ARG A 98 10.44 17.52 2.03
C ARG A 98 11.50 17.95 3.05
N GLU A 99 12.36 17.02 3.46
CA GLU A 99 13.55 17.24 4.29
C GLU A 99 14.75 16.49 3.67
N PRO A 100 15.99 17.01 3.80
CA PRO A 100 17.17 16.28 3.39
C PRO A 100 17.41 15.09 4.33
N PRO A 101 17.91 13.95 3.83
CA PRO A 101 18.31 12.83 4.69
C PRO A 101 19.52 13.21 5.54
N GLY A 102 19.59 12.64 6.75
CA GLY A 102 20.82 12.63 7.54
C GLY A 102 21.91 11.73 6.94
N PRO A 103 23.10 11.66 7.56
CA PRO A 103 24.23 10.87 7.07
C PRO A 103 23.89 9.38 6.85
N ASP A 104 23.04 8.83 7.72
CA ASP A 104 22.64 7.41 7.69
C ASP A 104 21.32 7.17 6.92
N GLY A 105 20.77 8.21 6.26
CA GLY A 105 19.45 8.16 5.65
C GLY A 105 18.30 8.33 6.64
N PRO A 106 17.05 8.00 6.25
CA PRO A 106 15.91 8.06 7.15
C PRO A 106 15.98 6.98 8.24
N ASP A 107 15.62 7.33 9.47
CA ASP A 107 15.42 6.34 10.55
C ASP A 107 14.33 5.34 10.14
N ALA A 108 14.74 4.09 9.89
CA ALA A 108 13.88 3.04 9.38
C ALA A 108 12.76 2.63 10.35
N LEU A 109 13.03 2.66 11.67
CA LEU A 109 12.02 2.33 12.67
C LEU A 109 11.02 3.48 12.80
N ALA A 110 11.50 4.72 12.83
CA ALA A 110 10.65 5.89 12.84
C ALA A 110 9.77 5.97 11.59
N LEU A 111 10.32 5.64 10.41
CA LEU A 111 9.57 5.55 9.16
C LEU A 111 8.47 4.49 9.24
N ARG A 112 8.80 3.27 9.68
CA ARG A 112 7.82 2.18 9.84
C ARG A 112 6.68 2.58 10.78
N LEU A 113 7.00 3.18 11.93
CA LEU A 113 6.00 3.61 12.90
C LEU A 113 5.15 4.78 12.37
N GLY A 114 5.77 5.73 11.66
CA GLY A 114 5.07 6.83 11.00
C GLY A 114 4.06 6.34 9.97
N VAL A 115 4.47 5.46 9.05
CA VAL A 115 3.58 4.86 8.06
C VAL A 115 2.42 4.11 8.72
N LEU A 116 2.71 3.30 9.75
CA LEU A 116 1.67 2.58 10.49
C LEU A 116 0.68 3.53 11.17
N ALA A 117 1.16 4.61 11.78
CA ALA A 117 0.32 5.61 12.41
C ALA A 117 -0.58 6.33 11.38
N MET A 118 -0.03 6.70 10.22
CA MET A 118 -0.79 7.29 9.11
C MET A 118 -1.89 6.34 8.61
N LEU A 119 -1.57 5.06 8.37
CA LEU A 119 -2.54 4.05 7.93
C LEU A 119 -3.65 3.82 8.96
N ARG A 120 -3.32 3.82 10.26
CA ARG A 120 -4.32 3.72 11.34
C ARG A 120 -5.23 4.94 11.39
N ALA A 121 -4.67 6.14 11.27
CA ALA A 121 -5.45 7.38 11.24
C ALA A 121 -6.41 7.44 10.05
N LEU A 122 -6.01 6.89 8.89
CA LEU A 122 -6.87 6.77 7.71
C LEU A 122 -7.96 5.73 7.91
N SER A 123 -7.60 4.56 8.44
CA SER A 123 -8.55 3.48 8.71
C SER A 123 -9.62 3.88 9.73
N ALA A 124 -9.26 4.72 10.71
CA ALA A 124 -10.18 5.20 11.74
C ALA A 124 -11.27 6.15 11.21
N ARG A 125 -11.06 6.80 10.05
CA ARG A 125 -12.06 7.66 9.40
C ARG A 125 -13.21 6.87 8.77
N GLY A 126 -12.99 5.57 8.51
CA GLY A 126 -13.96 4.68 7.86
C GLY A 126 -14.21 5.01 6.38
N PRO A 127 -14.95 4.15 5.67
CA PRO A 127 -15.57 4.53 4.40
C PRO A 127 -16.54 5.71 4.62
N ALA A 128 -16.62 6.61 3.64
CA ALA A 128 -17.60 7.70 3.66
C ALA A 128 -19.03 7.17 3.53
#